data_AF-A0A7W8DKP4-F1
#
_entry.id   AF-A0A7W8DKP4-F1
#
_cell.length_a   1.000
_cell.length_b   1.000
_cell.length_c   1.000
_cell.angle_alpha   90.00
_cell.angle_beta   90.00
_cell.angle_gamma   90.00
#
_symmetry.space_group_name_H-M   'P 1'
#
loop_
_entity.id
_entity.type
_entity.pdbx_description
1 polymer ?
#
loop_
_entity_poly.entity_id
_entity_poly.type
_entity_poly.pdbx_seq_one_letter_code
_entity_poly.pdbx_strand_id
1 'polypeptide(L)'
;MKSFSLILASLLFTCSVQAQAPSSNADKVKLRIKNVVVEEQPTPQFNVSNIKMKRWEPKNWIELDVEFDIKLPEEAGGRKGTFGGMQLNIYVALQHMSKENKREVVTGTLNLIEIPADQPCHALAYISPASLKSIFQKDTVTASTDIQGWGVEFVVDGKVIAAKSSVGKTAWWENKDAFAIMSGMLLNKTQTPFAYVYGDYDVPVQSK
;
A
#
# COMPACT_ATOMS: atom_id res chain seq x y z
N MET A 1 -22.51 -82.76 -22.15
CA MET A 1 -21.65 -81.85 -22.94
C MET A 1 -21.61 -80.52 -22.21
N LYS A 2 -20.41 -80.08 -21.79
CA LYS A 2 -20.19 -78.83 -21.04
C LYS A 2 -19.91 -77.71 -22.05
N SER A 3 -20.65 -76.61 -21.99
CA SER A 3 -20.37 -75.40 -22.77
C SER A 3 -19.94 -74.28 -21.84
N PHE A 4 -18.70 -73.83 -22.05
CA PHE A 4 -18.12 -72.61 -21.49
C PHE A 4 -18.72 -71.39 -22.18
N SER A 5 -18.94 -70.30 -21.46
CA SER A 5 -19.03 -68.96 -22.07
C SER A 5 -18.33 -67.92 -21.21
N LEU A 6 -17.48 -67.17 -21.92
CA LEU A 6 -16.56 -66.14 -21.45
C LEU A 6 -17.26 -64.97 -20.76
N ILE A 7 -16.63 -64.45 -19.71
CA ILE A 7 -16.91 -63.12 -19.13
C ILE A 7 -15.94 -62.13 -19.77
N LEU A 8 -16.47 -61.13 -20.46
CA LEU A 8 -15.73 -60.01 -21.05
C LEU A 8 -15.69 -58.86 -20.04
N ALA A 9 -14.53 -58.56 -19.47
CA ALA A 9 -14.34 -57.43 -18.56
C ALA A 9 -13.85 -56.21 -19.34
N SER A 10 -14.68 -55.16 -19.39
CA SER A 10 -14.35 -53.87 -20.00
C SER A 10 -13.69 -52.96 -18.97
N LEU A 11 -12.38 -52.69 -19.09
CA LEU A 11 -11.72 -51.63 -18.32
C LEU A 11 -12.04 -50.26 -18.95
N LEU A 12 -12.77 -49.42 -18.23
CA LEU A 12 -12.91 -47.99 -18.53
C LEU A 12 -11.74 -47.23 -17.92
N PHE A 13 -10.87 -46.67 -18.75
CA PHE A 13 -9.88 -45.67 -18.36
C PHE A 13 -10.59 -44.31 -18.22
N THR A 14 -10.82 -43.85 -16.99
CA THR A 14 -11.26 -42.48 -16.72
C THR A 14 -10.05 -41.55 -16.71
N CYS A 15 -9.88 -40.74 -17.76
CA CYS A 15 -8.98 -39.58 -17.73
C CYS A 15 -9.51 -38.56 -16.73
N SER A 16 -8.93 -38.49 -15.54
CA SER A 16 -9.10 -37.36 -14.63
C SER A 16 -8.29 -36.17 -15.17
N VAL A 17 -8.96 -35.24 -15.82
CA VAL A 17 -8.41 -33.90 -16.12
C VAL A 17 -8.21 -33.19 -14.79
N GLN A 18 -6.97 -33.15 -14.28
CA GLN A 18 -6.62 -32.27 -13.17
C GLN A 18 -6.65 -30.84 -13.68
N ALA A 19 -7.74 -30.12 -13.38
CA ALA A 19 -7.78 -28.68 -13.52
C ALA A 19 -6.69 -28.08 -12.63
N GLN A 20 -5.61 -27.57 -13.23
CA GLN A 20 -4.63 -26.75 -12.52
C GLN A 20 -5.38 -25.53 -11.99
N ALA A 21 -5.33 -25.29 -10.68
CA ALA A 21 -5.88 -24.07 -10.09
C ALA A 21 -5.27 -22.85 -10.80
N PRO A 22 -6.06 -21.83 -11.14
CA PRO A 22 -5.55 -20.64 -11.79
C PRO A 22 -4.41 -20.04 -10.95
N SER A 23 -3.28 -19.72 -11.59
CA SER A 23 -2.15 -19.08 -10.93
C SER A 23 -2.54 -17.69 -10.45
N SER A 24 -2.39 -17.43 -9.15
CA SER A 24 -2.65 -16.11 -8.56
C SER A 24 -1.71 -15.07 -9.18
N ASN A 25 -2.20 -13.85 -9.36
CA ASN A 25 -1.38 -12.74 -9.82
C ASN A 25 -0.27 -12.39 -8.82
N ALA A 26 -0.45 -12.74 -7.54
CA ALA A 26 0.55 -12.54 -6.50
C ALA A 26 1.86 -13.31 -6.78
N ASP A 27 1.78 -14.48 -7.42
CA ASP A 27 2.96 -15.28 -7.74
C ASP A 27 3.67 -14.79 -9.02
N LYS A 28 3.03 -13.90 -9.79
CA LYS A 28 3.55 -13.31 -11.03
C LYS A 28 4.29 -11.99 -10.82
N VAL A 29 4.39 -11.50 -9.58
CA VAL A 29 5.09 -10.25 -9.29
C VAL A 29 6.05 -10.44 -8.12
N LYS A 30 7.30 -10.03 -8.33
CA LYS A 30 8.28 -9.92 -7.25
C LYS A 30 8.47 -8.45 -6.93
N LEU A 31 8.12 -8.04 -5.72
CA LEU A 31 8.28 -6.67 -5.26
C LEU A 31 9.46 -6.54 -4.30
N ARG A 32 10.19 -5.44 -4.40
CA ARG A 32 11.26 -5.08 -3.48
C ARG A 32 11.07 -3.64 -3.03
N ILE A 33 10.83 -3.46 -1.74
CA ILE A 33 10.74 -2.15 -1.09
C ILE A 33 12.16 -1.61 -0.90
N LYS A 34 12.47 -0.47 -1.50
CA LYS A 34 13.79 0.17 -1.46
C LYS A 34 13.91 1.03 -0.23
N ASN A 35 13.05 2.03 -0.14
CA ASN A 35 13.09 3.03 0.89
C ASN A 35 11.68 3.39 1.33
N VAL A 36 11.56 3.88 2.56
CA VAL A 36 10.35 4.54 3.04
C VAL A 36 10.80 5.76 3.81
N VAL A 37 10.44 6.93 3.31
CA VAL A 37 10.74 8.22 3.94
C VAL A 37 9.46 8.73 4.59
N VAL A 38 9.59 9.23 5.82
CA VAL A 38 8.49 9.87 6.54
C VAL A 38 8.99 11.22 7.02
N GLU A 39 8.42 12.29 6.48
CA GLU A 39 8.91 13.65 6.70
C GLU A 39 7.79 14.69 6.63
N GLU A 40 8.10 15.90 7.08
CA GLU A 40 7.21 17.05 6.99
C GLU A 40 7.22 17.65 5.60
N GLN A 41 6.05 17.70 4.96
CA GLN A 41 5.88 18.35 3.67
C GLN A 41 4.97 19.58 3.84
N PRO A 42 5.47 20.82 3.61
CA PRO A 42 4.64 22.01 3.69
C PRO A 42 3.62 22.04 2.54
N THR A 43 2.45 22.59 2.83
CA THR A 43 1.41 22.83 1.82
C THR A 43 1.99 23.67 0.66
N PRO A 44 1.86 23.22 -0.62
CA PRO A 44 2.45 23.91 -1.75
C PRO A 44 1.79 25.28 -1.95
N GLN A 45 2.58 26.25 -2.38
CA GLN A 45 2.12 27.60 -2.69
C GLN A 45 2.03 27.78 -4.20
N PHE A 46 0.83 28.08 -4.69
CA PHE A 46 0.59 28.38 -6.11
C PHE A 46 0.31 29.87 -6.30
N ASN A 47 0.94 30.46 -7.31
CA ASN A 47 0.62 31.81 -7.77
C ASN A 47 -0.44 31.72 -8.87
N VAL A 48 -1.69 32.04 -8.52
CA VAL A 48 -2.83 31.99 -9.46
C VAL A 48 -3.38 33.40 -9.64
N SER A 49 -3.58 33.82 -10.89
CA SER A 49 -4.14 35.14 -11.24
C SER A 49 -5.67 35.12 -11.30
N ASN A 50 -6.30 36.30 -11.29
CA ASN A 50 -7.75 36.49 -11.42
C ASN A 50 -8.60 35.89 -10.28
N ILE A 51 -8.04 35.74 -9.09
CA ILE A 51 -8.77 35.31 -7.88
C ILE A 51 -8.55 36.26 -6.71
N LYS A 52 -9.55 36.44 -5.85
CA LYS A 52 -9.37 37.12 -4.56
C LYS A 52 -8.64 36.16 -3.61
N MET A 53 -7.41 36.50 -3.24
CA MET A 53 -6.62 35.70 -2.31
C MET A 53 -7.26 35.69 -0.93
N LYS A 54 -7.44 34.49 -0.37
CA LYS A 54 -7.82 34.32 1.04
C LYS A 54 -6.57 34.45 1.92
N ARG A 55 -6.73 34.87 3.16
CA ARG A 55 -5.65 34.79 4.15
C ARG A 55 -5.48 33.33 4.55
N TRP A 56 -4.28 32.79 4.37
CA TRP A 56 -3.93 31.43 4.76
C TRP A 56 -2.43 31.33 5.03
N GLU A 57 -2.01 30.26 5.68
CA GLU A 57 -0.61 29.91 5.93
C GLU A 57 -0.38 28.44 5.57
N PRO A 58 0.75 28.10 4.94
CA PRO A 58 1.11 26.70 4.73
C PRO A 58 1.23 25.95 6.06
N LYS A 59 0.67 24.75 6.08
CA LYS A 59 0.81 23.83 7.21
C LYS A 59 1.63 22.62 6.78
N ASN A 60 2.32 22.04 7.75
CA ASN A 60 3.11 20.82 7.54
C ASN A 60 2.20 19.60 7.58
N TRP A 61 2.24 18.85 6.50
CA TRP A 61 1.70 17.51 6.39
C TRP A 61 2.78 16.52 6.80
N ILE A 62 2.40 15.32 7.20
CA ILE A 62 3.34 14.20 7.26
C ILE A 62 3.18 13.44 5.94
N GLU A 63 4.23 13.45 5.13
CA GLU A 63 4.32 12.68 3.89
C GLU A 63 4.98 11.33 4.19
N LEU A 64 4.48 10.28 3.54
CA LEU A 64 5.09 8.97 3.47
C LEU A 64 5.38 8.67 2.00
N ASP A 65 6.66 8.60 1.65
CA ASP A 65 7.14 8.20 0.33
C ASP A 65 7.69 6.78 0.38
N VAL A 66 7.00 5.86 -0.30
CA VAL A 66 7.36 4.45 -0.40
C VAL A 66 7.98 4.18 -1.77
N GLU A 67 9.30 4.00 -1.81
CA GLU A 67 10.05 3.64 -3.01
C GLU A 67 10.13 2.11 -3.16
N PHE A 68 9.84 1.59 -4.34
CA PHE A 68 9.88 0.15 -4.63
C PHE A 68 10.20 -0.17 -6.10
N ASP A 69 10.68 -1.38 -6.35
CA ASP A 69 10.77 -1.98 -7.69
C ASP A 69 9.82 -3.18 -7.78
N ILE A 70 9.31 -3.46 -8.98
CA ILE A 70 8.71 -4.75 -9.30
C ILE A 70 9.53 -5.51 -10.35
N LYS A 71 9.37 -6.83 -10.41
CA LYS A 71 9.78 -7.68 -11.53
C LYS A 71 8.62 -8.55 -11.94
N LEU A 72 8.39 -8.62 -13.24
CA LEU A 72 7.37 -9.45 -13.87
C LEU A 72 8.04 -10.55 -14.70
N PRO A 73 7.37 -11.69 -14.89
CA PRO A 73 7.83 -12.74 -15.79
C PRO A 73 7.64 -12.30 -17.25
N GLU A 74 8.35 -12.95 -18.19
CA GLU A 74 8.35 -12.58 -19.61
C GLU A 74 6.95 -12.65 -20.24
N GLU A 75 6.13 -13.62 -19.84
CA GLU A 75 4.74 -13.76 -20.29
C GLU A 75 3.83 -12.59 -19.87
N ALA A 76 4.23 -11.82 -18.86
CA ALA A 76 3.56 -10.61 -18.40
C ALA A 76 4.27 -9.33 -18.88
N GLY A 77 5.13 -9.43 -19.91
CA GLY A 77 5.87 -8.31 -20.50
C GLY A 77 7.27 -8.10 -19.91
N GLY A 78 7.67 -8.90 -18.91
CA GLY A 78 9.01 -8.87 -18.34
C GLY A 78 9.39 -7.47 -17.84
N ARG A 79 10.56 -6.99 -18.25
CA ARG A 79 11.07 -5.66 -17.87
C ARG A 79 10.25 -4.51 -18.45
N LYS A 80 9.60 -4.70 -19.60
CA LYS A 80 8.78 -3.67 -20.26
C LYS A 80 7.30 -3.78 -19.92
N GLY A 81 6.96 -4.70 -19.01
CA GLY A 81 5.60 -4.94 -18.59
C GLY A 81 5.12 -3.90 -17.58
N THR A 82 3.80 -3.87 -17.43
CA THR A 82 3.10 -3.07 -16.42
C THR A 82 2.21 -4.00 -15.62
N PHE A 83 2.31 -3.93 -14.29
CA PHE A 83 1.43 -4.68 -13.41
C PHE A 83 0.12 -3.92 -13.21
N GLY A 84 -1.01 -4.62 -13.36
CA GLY A 84 -2.33 -3.98 -13.39
C GLY A 84 -2.71 -3.25 -12.11
N GLY A 85 -2.34 -3.78 -10.95
CA GLY A 85 -2.50 -3.07 -9.68
C GLY A 85 -2.28 -3.93 -8.44
N MET A 86 -2.02 -3.27 -7.32
CA MET A 86 -1.83 -3.89 -6.00
C MET A 86 -2.26 -2.93 -4.90
N GLN A 87 -2.52 -3.46 -3.72
CA GLN A 87 -2.82 -2.65 -2.54
C GLN A 87 -1.54 -2.38 -1.76
N LEU A 88 -1.36 -1.13 -1.33
CA LEU A 88 -0.36 -0.74 -0.36
C LEU A 88 -1.06 -0.36 0.95
N ASN A 89 -0.92 -1.20 1.97
CA ASN A 89 -1.38 -0.92 3.33
C ASN A 89 -0.26 -0.22 4.10
N ILE A 90 -0.61 0.87 4.78
CA ILE A 90 0.34 1.73 5.48
C ILE A 90 -0.12 1.89 6.93
N TYR A 91 0.84 1.80 7.84
CA TYR A 91 0.65 1.88 9.29
C TYR A 91 1.67 2.88 9.86
N VAL A 92 1.22 3.85 10.64
CA VAL A 92 2.08 4.89 11.24
C VAL A 92 1.81 4.95 12.73
N ALA A 93 2.77 4.43 13.52
CA ALA A 93 2.71 4.49 14.97
C ALA A 93 3.15 5.88 15.45
N LEU A 94 2.28 6.54 16.20
CA LEU A 94 2.49 7.91 16.67
C LEU A 94 3.15 7.90 18.04
N GLN A 95 3.94 8.92 18.37
CA GLN A 95 4.44 9.16 19.73
C GLN A 95 3.32 9.70 20.65
N HIS A 96 2.13 9.10 20.59
CA HIS A 96 0.93 9.44 21.34
C HIS A 96 0.22 8.17 21.84
N MET A 97 -0.43 8.27 23.01
CA MET A 97 -1.18 7.19 23.65
C MET A 97 -2.65 7.61 23.78
N SER A 98 -3.56 6.70 23.49
CA SER A 98 -4.98 6.91 23.69
C SER A 98 -5.33 6.98 25.19
N LYS A 99 -6.58 7.35 25.50
CA LYS A 99 -7.10 7.35 26.88
C LYS A 99 -7.06 5.97 27.54
N GLU A 100 -7.07 4.90 26.73
CA GLU A 100 -6.98 3.51 27.19
C GLU A 100 -5.53 3.02 27.31
N ASN A 101 -4.55 3.94 27.24
CA ASN A 101 -3.12 3.64 27.27
C ASN A 101 -2.69 2.67 26.16
N LYS A 102 -3.33 2.76 24.99
CA LYS A 102 -2.90 2.07 23.76
C LYS A 102 -2.16 3.04 22.86
N ARG A 103 -1.12 2.54 22.20
CA ARG A 103 -0.38 3.31 21.20
C ARG A 103 -1.30 3.62 20.02
N GLU A 104 -1.39 4.88 19.61
CA GLU A 104 -2.21 5.27 18.47
C GLU A 104 -1.48 5.01 17.14
N VAL A 105 -2.20 4.40 16.19
CA VAL A 105 -1.67 4.03 14.88
C VAL A 105 -2.61 4.53 13.80
N VAL A 106 -2.11 5.41 12.94
CA VAL A 106 -2.84 5.83 11.74
C VAL A 106 -2.68 4.77 10.66
N THR A 107 -3.77 4.41 10.00
CA THR A 107 -3.77 3.41 8.93
C THR A 107 -4.46 3.90 7.67
N GLY A 108 -4.00 3.41 6.53
CA GLY A 108 -4.65 3.61 5.25
C GLY A 108 -4.19 2.62 4.19
N THR A 109 -4.97 2.56 3.11
CA THR A 109 -4.71 1.70 1.96
C THR A 109 -4.74 2.54 0.70
N LEU A 110 -3.70 2.38 -0.14
CA LEU A 110 -3.63 2.91 -1.49
C LEU A 110 -3.85 1.77 -2.49
N ASN A 111 -4.75 1.97 -3.45
CA ASN A 111 -4.97 1.04 -4.55
C ASN A 111 -4.11 1.50 -5.74
N LEU A 112 -2.89 0.99 -5.82
CA LEU A 112 -1.93 1.36 -6.87
C LEU A 112 -2.31 0.66 -8.18
N ILE A 113 -2.21 1.36 -9.29
CA ILE A 113 -2.52 0.83 -10.64
C ILE A 113 -1.40 1.18 -11.62
N GLU A 114 -1.38 0.48 -12.75
CA GLU A 114 -0.47 0.77 -13.87
C GLU A 114 1.02 0.86 -13.47
N ILE A 115 1.50 -0.14 -12.73
CA ILE A 115 2.81 -0.10 -12.09
C ILE A 115 3.88 -0.59 -13.07
N PRO A 116 4.81 0.25 -13.55
CA PRO A 116 5.81 -0.14 -14.54
C PRO A 116 6.93 -0.99 -13.91
N ALA A 117 7.50 -1.91 -14.69
CA ALA A 117 8.58 -2.80 -14.24
C ALA A 117 10.00 -2.38 -14.63
N ASP A 118 10.16 -1.35 -15.46
CA ASP A 118 11.45 -0.86 -15.98
C ASP A 118 12.06 0.29 -15.16
N GLN A 119 11.33 0.84 -14.18
CA GLN A 119 11.78 1.99 -13.40
C GLN A 119 11.43 1.87 -11.90
N PRO A 120 12.16 2.59 -11.03
CA PRO A 120 11.75 2.78 -9.64
C PRO A 120 10.35 3.40 -9.57
N CYS A 121 9.53 2.90 -8.67
CA CYS A 121 8.18 3.37 -8.42
C CYS A 121 8.11 4.03 -7.05
N HIS A 122 7.32 5.10 -6.95
CA HIS A 122 7.00 5.76 -5.68
C HIS A 122 5.49 5.66 -5.40
N ALA A 123 5.11 5.60 -4.14
CA ALA A 123 3.73 5.73 -3.71
C ALA A 123 3.68 6.74 -2.55
N LEU A 124 2.92 7.82 -2.76
CA LEU A 124 2.80 8.91 -1.80
C LEU A 124 1.52 8.81 -0.98
N ALA A 125 1.66 8.92 0.33
CA ALA A 125 0.59 9.01 1.30
C ALA A 125 0.80 10.20 2.24
N TYR A 126 -0.30 10.75 2.76
CA TYR A 126 -0.26 11.97 3.55
C TYR A 126 -1.17 11.88 4.78
N ILE A 127 -0.72 12.44 5.90
CA ILE A 127 -1.57 12.69 7.07
C ILE A 127 -1.79 14.19 7.20
N SER A 128 -3.07 14.60 7.29
CA SER A 128 -3.41 16.01 7.32
C SER A 128 -3.02 16.71 8.63
N PRO A 129 -2.63 17.99 8.58
CA PRO A 129 -2.37 18.78 9.78
C PRO A 129 -3.59 18.83 10.72
N ALA A 130 -4.81 18.77 10.18
CA ALA A 130 -6.04 18.75 10.97
C ALA A 130 -6.21 17.43 11.73
N SER A 131 -5.94 16.29 11.09
CA SER A 131 -5.94 14.97 11.72
C SER A 131 -4.91 14.93 12.85
N LEU A 132 -3.69 15.38 12.56
CA LEU A 132 -2.59 15.44 13.53
C LEU A 132 -2.91 16.34 14.72
N LYS A 133 -3.48 17.52 14.48
CA LYS A 133 -3.94 18.42 15.56
C LYS A 133 -5.05 17.79 16.40
N SER A 134 -5.97 17.03 15.80
CA SER A 134 -7.04 16.35 16.54
C SER A 134 -6.50 15.28 17.51
N ILE A 135 -5.38 14.65 17.16
CA ILE A 135 -4.71 13.62 17.94
C ILE A 135 -3.83 14.25 19.03
N PHE A 136 -2.82 15.01 18.61
CA PHE A 136 -1.78 15.53 19.51
C PHE A 136 -2.20 16.79 20.27
N GLN A 137 -3.31 17.42 19.88
CA GLN A 137 -3.81 18.68 20.46
C GLN A 137 -2.78 19.82 20.46
N LYS A 138 -1.89 19.83 19.46
CA LYS A 138 -0.86 20.86 19.23
C LYS A 138 -0.86 21.32 17.78
N ASP A 139 -0.28 22.51 17.54
CA ASP A 139 -0.31 23.16 16.22
C ASP A 139 0.71 22.60 15.23
N THR A 140 1.83 22.05 15.73
CA THR A 140 2.92 21.51 14.90
C THR A 140 3.23 20.09 15.32
N VAL A 141 3.27 19.19 14.33
CA VAL A 141 3.77 17.82 14.47
C VAL A 141 5.02 17.68 13.62
N THR A 142 6.05 17.04 14.19
CA THR A 142 7.37 16.85 13.60
C THR A 142 7.63 15.36 13.41
N ALA A 143 7.99 14.94 12.20
CA ALA A 143 8.11 13.54 11.84
C ALA A 143 9.12 12.81 12.74
N SER A 144 10.29 13.42 12.96
CA SER A 144 11.38 12.83 13.74
C SER A 144 11.10 12.65 15.24
N THR A 145 10.13 13.37 15.81
CA THR A 145 9.84 13.33 17.26
C THR A 145 8.47 12.75 17.58
N ASP A 146 7.50 12.93 16.68
CA ASP A 146 6.11 12.55 16.90
C ASP A 146 5.71 11.28 16.17
N ILE A 147 6.54 10.75 15.27
CA ILE A 147 6.33 9.45 14.65
C ILE A 147 7.30 8.46 15.30
N GLN A 148 6.74 7.45 15.96
CA GLN A 148 7.53 6.40 16.62
C GLN A 148 8.03 5.36 15.60
N GLY A 149 7.21 5.06 14.59
CA GLY A 149 7.55 4.09 13.57
C GLY A 149 6.52 3.98 12.46
N TRP A 150 6.88 3.30 11.39
CA TRP A 150 6.03 3.04 10.24
C TRP A 150 6.14 1.57 9.82
N GLY A 151 5.09 1.12 9.14
CA GLY A 151 4.96 -0.20 8.56
C GLY A 151 4.25 -0.09 7.23
N VAL A 152 4.69 -0.88 6.24
CA VAL A 152 4.06 -0.94 4.92
C VAL A 152 3.96 -2.38 4.45
N GLU A 153 2.87 -2.72 3.77
CA GLU A 153 2.62 -4.04 3.18
C GLU A 153 2.01 -3.89 1.79
N PHE A 154 2.59 -4.60 0.82
CA PHE A 154 2.04 -4.74 -0.50
C PHE A 154 1.24 -6.03 -0.60
N VAL A 155 0.01 -5.94 -1.08
CA VAL A 155 -0.95 -7.05 -1.15
C VAL A 155 -1.47 -7.21 -2.58
N VAL A 156 -1.46 -8.44 -3.07
CA VAL A 156 -2.04 -8.84 -4.37
C VAL A 156 -2.93 -10.04 -4.13
N ASP A 157 -4.17 -10.02 -4.64
CA ASP A 157 -5.16 -11.08 -4.45
C ASP A 157 -5.34 -11.51 -2.97
N GLY A 158 -5.23 -10.55 -2.04
CA GLY A 158 -5.32 -10.80 -0.59
C GLY A 158 -4.06 -11.41 0.06
N LYS A 159 -3.00 -11.68 -0.70
CA LYS A 159 -1.71 -12.19 -0.22
C LYS A 159 -0.69 -11.06 -0.07
N VAL A 160 -0.06 -10.95 1.09
CA VAL A 160 1.08 -10.04 1.30
C VAL A 160 2.27 -10.57 0.49
N ILE A 161 2.78 -9.75 -0.44
CA ILE A 161 3.92 -10.10 -1.30
C ILE A 161 5.23 -9.46 -0.83
N ALA A 162 5.15 -8.37 -0.05
CA ALA A 162 6.29 -7.71 0.57
C ALA A 162 5.83 -6.85 1.75
N ALA A 163 6.67 -6.74 2.77
CA ALA A 163 6.44 -5.88 3.92
C ALA A 163 7.75 -5.26 4.40
N LYS A 164 7.68 -4.06 4.98
CA LYS A 164 8.83 -3.39 5.61
C LYS A 164 8.36 -2.58 6.81
N SER A 165 9.22 -2.47 7.81
CA SER A 165 9.00 -1.71 9.04
C SER A 165 10.24 -0.88 9.37
N SER A 166 10.05 0.29 9.99
CA SER A 166 11.17 1.02 10.63
C SER A 166 11.51 0.48 12.01
N VAL A 167 10.60 -0.26 12.65
CA VAL A 167 10.78 -0.77 14.01
C VAL A 167 10.62 -2.29 14.00
N GLY A 168 11.66 -2.98 14.48
CA GLY A 168 11.69 -4.44 14.53
C GLY A 168 11.72 -5.09 13.14
N LYS A 169 11.69 -6.44 13.13
CA LYS A 169 11.65 -7.25 11.91
C LYS A 169 10.28 -7.86 11.62
N THR A 170 9.34 -7.71 12.55
CA THR A 170 8.00 -8.30 12.50
C THR A 170 6.96 -7.25 12.11
N ALA A 171 5.87 -7.71 11.52
CA ALA A 171 4.67 -6.93 11.22
C ALA A 171 3.94 -6.55 12.52
N TRP A 172 4.50 -5.62 13.28
CA TRP A 172 4.01 -5.26 14.62
C TRP A 172 2.54 -4.82 14.62
N TRP A 173 2.05 -4.29 13.50
CA TRP A 173 0.67 -3.88 13.29
C TRP A 173 -0.35 -5.05 13.25
N GLU A 174 0.10 -6.30 13.16
CA GLU A 174 -0.79 -7.47 13.22
C GLU A 174 -1.44 -7.62 14.60
N ASN A 175 -0.79 -7.15 15.67
CA ASN A 175 -1.35 -7.15 17.02
C ASN A 175 -2.30 -5.97 17.23
N LYS A 176 -3.45 -5.98 16.55
CA LYS A 176 -4.43 -4.88 16.56
C LYS A 176 -4.93 -4.52 17.96
N ASP A 177 -4.97 -5.47 18.89
CA ASP A 177 -5.45 -5.26 20.25
C ASP A 177 -4.52 -4.36 21.08
N ALA A 178 -3.23 -4.33 20.74
CA ALA A 178 -2.21 -3.50 21.39
C ALA A 178 -2.29 -2.02 20.97
N PHE A 179 -3.06 -1.69 19.93
CA PHE A 179 -3.10 -0.36 19.34
C PHE A 179 -4.51 0.24 19.33
N ALA A 180 -4.56 1.57 19.36
CA ALA A 180 -5.75 2.34 19.00
C ALA A 180 -5.64 2.68 17.52
N ILE A 181 -6.33 1.91 16.67
CA ILE A 181 -6.28 2.06 15.22
C ILE A 181 -7.16 3.21 14.75
N MET A 182 -6.58 4.11 13.97
CA MET A 182 -7.26 5.25 13.37
C MET A 182 -7.23 5.12 11.85
N SER A 183 -8.32 4.66 11.26
CA SER A 183 -8.49 4.55 9.81
C SER A 183 -9.00 5.85 9.20
N GLY A 184 -8.64 6.12 7.94
CA GLY A 184 -9.20 7.23 7.17
C GLY A 184 -8.51 8.58 7.37
N MET A 185 -7.45 8.64 8.19
CA MET A 185 -6.64 9.85 8.37
C MET A 185 -5.44 9.92 7.42
N LEU A 186 -5.10 8.79 6.78
CA LEU A 186 -4.09 8.70 5.74
C LEU A 186 -4.76 8.82 4.37
N LEU A 187 -4.32 9.82 3.62
CA LEU A 187 -4.87 10.26 2.35
C LEU A 187 -3.90 9.93 1.22
N ASN A 188 -4.44 9.61 0.04
CA ASN A 188 -3.62 9.54 -1.17
C ASN A 188 -3.30 10.96 -1.68
N LYS A 189 -2.31 11.10 -2.57
CA LYS A 189 -1.91 12.40 -3.14
C LYS A 189 -3.09 13.18 -3.75
N THR A 190 -4.01 12.51 -4.47
CA THR A 190 -5.13 13.18 -5.15
C THR A 190 -6.16 13.79 -4.19
N GLN A 191 -6.18 13.37 -2.93
CA GLN A 191 -7.03 13.90 -1.86
C GLN A 191 -6.40 15.09 -1.10
N THR A 192 -5.24 15.57 -1.55
CA THR A 192 -4.44 16.56 -0.83
C THR A 192 -4.14 17.78 -1.71
N PRO A 193 -3.62 18.88 -1.12
CA PRO A 193 -3.08 19.99 -1.89
C PRO A 193 -1.92 19.60 -2.84
N PHE A 194 -1.34 18.41 -2.70
CA PHE A 194 -0.25 17.90 -3.53
C PHE A 194 -0.70 17.27 -4.85
N ALA A 195 -2.02 17.18 -5.10
CA ALA A 195 -2.58 16.55 -6.30
C ALA A 195 -2.02 17.10 -7.63
N TYR A 196 -1.56 18.36 -7.65
CA TYR A 196 -1.08 19.05 -8.85
C TYR A 196 0.44 19.23 -8.91
N VAL A 197 1.20 18.65 -7.97
CA VAL A 197 2.67 18.73 -7.96
C VAL A 197 3.30 17.36 -8.20
N TYR A 198 4.61 17.34 -8.43
CA TYR A 198 5.44 16.14 -8.65
C TYR A 198 5.14 15.34 -9.94
N GLY A 199 4.17 15.74 -10.76
CA GLY A 199 3.90 15.09 -12.05
C GLY A 199 3.78 13.57 -11.92
N ASP A 200 4.57 12.85 -12.73
CA ASP A 200 4.61 11.39 -12.82
C ASP A 200 5.56 10.71 -11.80
N TYR A 201 5.88 11.38 -10.69
CA TYR A 201 6.79 10.85 -9.66
C TYR A 201 6.26 9.55 -9.02
N ASP A 202 5.00 9.54 -8.62
CA ASP A 202 4.33 8.42 -7.98
C ASP A 202 3.42 7.66 -8.93
N VAL A 203 3.26 6.36 -8.68
CA VAL A 203 2.37 5.52 -9.47
C VAL A 203 0.91 5.95 -9.27
N PRO A 204 0.06 5.85 -10.30
CA PRO A 204 -1.33 6.23 -10.18
C PRO A 204 -2.05 5.44 -9.09
N VAL A 205 -2.93 6.12 -8.36
CA VAL A 205 -3.78 5.53 -7.33
C VAL A 205 -5.24 5.61 -7.79
N GLN A 206 -5.93 4.47 -7.77
CA GLN A 206 -7.36 4.43 -8.04
C GLN A 206 -8.10 5.25 -6.96
N SER A 207 -8.93 6.19 -7.41
CA SER A 207 -9.78 6.97 -6.50
C SER A 207 -10.74 6.05 -5.75
N LYS A 208 -10.94 6.34 -4.45
CA LYS A 208 -11.90 5.63 -3.61
C LYS A 208 -13.34 5.94 -4.00
#